data_AF-A0A9D4QS37-F1
#
_entry.id   AF-A0A9D4QS37-F1
#
_cell.length_a   1.000
_cell.length_b   1.000
_cell.length_c   1.000
_cell.angle_alpha   90.00
_cell.angle_beta   90.00
_cell.angle_gamma   90.00
#
_symmetry.space_group_name_H-M   'P 1'
#
loop_
_entity.id
_entity.type
_entity.pdbx_description
1 polymer ?
#
loop_
_entity_poly.entity_id
_entity_poly.type
_entity_poly.pdbx_seq_one_letter_code
_entity_poly.pdbx_strand_id
1 'polypeptide(L)'
;MPDIGNFCTSKDKVTINPEKSEILTIKGNSPGSIYLNGAPVKHSTEVKHLGIIRTPKNNLNTDHRLKTARQTIYALLGPVLHARKGFSPVVALKLWNTYAIPRALYGVEILKVTKGDIE
;
A
#
# COMPACT_ATOMS: atom_id res chain seq x y z
N MET A 1 -12.23 -21.59 21.48
CA MET A 1 -11.45 -20.48 20.88
C MET A 1 -12.41 -19.57 20.13
N PRO A 2 -12.31 -18.23 20.23
CA PRO A 2 -13.23 -17.36 19.50
C PRO A 2 -12.93 -17.47 18.00
N ASP A 3 -13.86 -18.09 17.28
CA ASP A 3 -13.84 -18.19 15.83
C ASP A 3 -14.27 -16.82 15.27
N ILE A 4 -13.28 -15.97 14.98
CA ILE A 4 -13.48 -14.63 14.43
C ILE A 4 -14.31 -14.69 13.13
N GLY A 5 -14.29 -15.82 12.42
CA GLY A 5 -15.14 -16.07 11.25
C GLY A 5 -16.64 -16.00 11.54
N ASN A 6 -17.08 -16.38 12.74
CA ASN A 6 -18.50 -16.39 13.12
C ASN A 6 -19.06 -15.01 13.50
N PHE A 7 -18.19 -14.07 13.88
CA PHE A 7 -18.62 -12.73 14.31
C PHE A 7 -19.14 -11.89 13.14
N CYS A 8 -18.47 -11.93 11.98
CA CYS A 8 -18.88 -11.14 10.80
C CYS A 8 -19.99 -11.81 9.98
N THR A 9 -20.05 -13.14 9.98
CA THR A 9 -20.98 -13.90 9.13
C THR A 9 -22.41 -13.92 9.69
N SER A 10 -22.57 -13.98 11.01
CA SER A 10 -23.88 -14.11 11.66
C SER A 10 -24.73 -12.83 11.63
N LYS A 11 -24.09 -11.65 11.70
CA LYS A 11 -24.80 -10.37 11.73
C LYS A 11 -25.08 -9.80 10.34
N ASP A 12 -24.07 -9.83 9.47
CA ASP A 12 -24.10 -9.09 8.20
C ASP A 12 -24.32 -10.01 6.98
N LYS A 13 -24.42 -11.34 7.18
CA LYS A 13 -24.54 -12.36 6.10
C LYS A 13 -23.44 -12.27 5.04
N VAL A 14 -22.23 -11.84 5.43
CA VAL A 14 -21.07 -11.77 4.53
C VAL A 14 -20.01 -12.78 4.94
N THR A 15 -19.43 -13.44 3.96
CA THR A 15 -18.32 -14.38 4.16
C THR A 15 -16.99 -13.72 3.86
N ILE A 16 -16.01 -13.89 4.76
CA ILE A 16 -14.64 -13.44 4.55
C ILE A 16 -13.92 -14.45 3.64
N ASN A 17 -13.23 -13.97 2.61
CA ASN A 17 -12.44 -14.84 1.72
C ASN A 17 -11.09 -15.18 2.40
N PRO A 18 -10.81 -16.46 2.71
CA PRO A 18 -9.58 -16.87 3.37
C PRO A 18 -8.32 -16.65 2.51
N GLU A 19 -8.41 -16.81 1.19
CA GLU A 19 -7.26 -16.68 0.27
C GLU A 19 -6.77 -15.24 0.12
N LYS A 20 -7.66 -14.26 0.30
CA LYS A 20 -7.35 -12.82 0.26
C LYS A 20 -7.06 -12.24 1.65
N SER A 21 -7.19 -13.05 2.69
CA SER A 21 -7.01 -12.62 4.07
C SER A 21 -5.63 -13.02 4.57
N GLU A 22 -4.98 -12.11 5.28
CA GLU A 22 -3.67 -12.34 5.88
C GLU A 22 -3.64 -11.75 7.30
N ILE A 23 -2.82 -12.35 8.16
CA ILE A 23 -2.63 -11.92 9.54
C ILE A 23 -1.26 -11.27 9.68
N LEU A 24 -1.25 -10.00 10.08
CA LEU A 24 -0.05 -9.23 10.41
C LEU A 24 0.02 -8.99 11.91
N THR A 25 1.05 -9.51 12.57
CA THR A 25 1.28 -9.26 14.00
C THR A 25 1.96 -7.91 14.19
N ILE A 26 1.27 -6.91 14.76
CA ILE A 26 1.80 -5.55 14.99
C ILE A 26 2.57 -5.48 16.32
N LYS A 27 2.04 -6.10 17.37
CA LYS A 27 2.65 -6.19 18.72
C LYS A 27 2.26 -7.51 19.39
N GLY A 28 3.18 -8.06 20.18
CA GLY A 28 2.95 -9.29 20.96
C GLY A 28 3.32 -10.57 20.19
N ASN A 29 2.96 -11.70 20.78
CA ASN A 29 3.20 -13.01 20.18
C ASN A 29 2.24 -13.26 19.01
N SER A 30 2.74 -13.95 17.99
CA SER A 30 1.93 -14.40 16.86
C SER A 30 0.71 -15.15 17.40
N PRO A 31 -0.53 -14.75 17.02
CA PRO A 31 -1.68 -15.56 17.36
C PRO A 31 -1.50 -16.96 16.77
N GLY A 32 -2.01 -17.98 17.46
CA GLY A 32 -2.01 -19.35 16.94
C GLY A 32 -2.79 -19.46 15.62
N SER A 33 -2.86 -20.66 15.05
CA SER A 33 -3.56 -20.89 13.78
C SER A 33 -5.01 -20.39 13.83
N ILE A 34 -5.30 -19.36 13.05
CA ILE A 34 -6.65 -18.82 12.86
C ILE A 34 -7.22 -19.46 11.59
N TYR A 35 -8.47 -19.91 11.69
CA TYR A 35 -9.22 -20.49 10.59
C TYR A 35 -10.35 -19.54 10.20
N LEU A 36 -10.58 -19.41 8.90
CA LEU A 36 -11.74 -18.73 8.32
C LEU A 36 -12.44 -19.73 7.39
N ASN A 37 -13.71 -20.04 7.69
CA ASN A 37 -14.50 -21.02 6.94
C ASN A 37 -13.81 -22.39 6.78
N GLY A 38 -13.11 -22.85 7.83
CA GLY A 38 -12.38 -24.12 7.81
C GLY A 38 -11.02 -24.09 7.08
N ALA A 39 -10.66 -22.98 6.42
CA ALA A 39 -9.35 -22.79 5.79
C ALA A 39 -8.40 -22.02 6.72
N PRO A 40 -7.12 -22.41 6.83
CA PRO A 40 -6.14 -21.67 7.63
C PRO A 40 -5.81 -20.34 6.96
N VAL A 41 -5.73 -19.28 7.75
CA VAL A 41 -5.34 -17.94 7.26
C VAL A 41 -3.82 -17.82 7.28
N LYS A 42 -3.24 -17.25 6.22
CA LYS A 42 -1.81 -17.06 6.12
C LYS A 42 -1.32 -15.97 7.09
N HIS A 43 -0.25 -16.27 7.82
CA HIS A 43 0.50 -15.26 8.55
C HIS A 43 1.56 -14.65 7.63
N SER A 44 1.59 -13.33 7.54
CA SER A 44 2.57 -12.60 6.73
C SER A 44 3.29 -11.55 7.58
N THR A 45 4.55 -11.31 7.23
CA THR A 45 5.39 -10.27 7.82
C THR A 45 5.13 -8.90 7.23
N GLU A 46 4.47 -8.86 6.07
CA GLU A 46 4.01 -7.66 5.40
C GLU A 46 2.67 -7.91 4.72
N VAL A 47 1.77 -6.93 4.76
CA VAL A 47 0.44 -7.02 4.11
C VAL A 47 0.27 -5.81 3.21
N LYS A 48 -0.16 -6.05 1.96
CA LYS A 48 -0.55 -4.97 1.05
C LYS A 48 -1.98 -4.53 1.36
N HIS A 49 -2.12 -3.35 1.95
CA HIS A 49 -3.41 -2.73 2.24
C HIS A 49 -3.57 -1.44 1.42
N LEU A 50 -4.60 -1.37 0.58
CA LEU A 50 -4.85 -0.22 -0.31
C LEU A 50 -3.63 0.16 -1.17
N GLY A 51 -2.84 -0.81 -1.65
CA GLY A 51 -1.65 -0.50 -2.46
C GLY A 51 -0.40 -0.06 -1.67
N ILE A 52 -0.51 0.02 -0.35
CA ILE A 52 0.58 0.33 0.58
C ILE A 52 1.02 -0.97 1.27
N ILE A 53 2.31 -1.23 1.30
CA ILE A 53 2.88 -2.35 2.04
C ILE A 53 2.98 -1.95 3.51
N ARG A 54 2.24 -2.62 4.37
CA ARG A 54 2.27 -2.42 5.82
C ARG A 54 3.15 -3.47 6.47
N THR A 55 4.04 -3.01 7.33
CA THR A 55 4.92 -3.84 8.17
C THR A 55 4.55 -3.63 9.64
N PRO A 56 4.96 -4.51 10.57
CA PRO A 56 4.65 -4.38 12.00
C PRO A 56 5.15 -3.05 12.60
N LYS A 57 6.24 -2.51 12.04
CA LYS A 57 6.82 -1.23 12.45
C LYS A 57 6.09 -0.01 11.88
N ASN A 58 5.12 -0.22 10.99
CA ASN A 58 4.42 0.82 10.22
C ASN A 58 5.38 1.77 9.47
N ASN A 59 6.52 1.25 9.02
CA ASN A 59 7.48 2.03 8.24
C ASN A 59 7.08 2.03 6.76
N LEU A 60 7.15 3.19 6.11
CA LEU A 60 7.01 3.29 4.67
C LEU A 60 8.16 2.54 4.00
N ASN A 61 7.85 1.65 3.06
CA ASN A 61 8.84 1.04 2.19
C ASN A 61 9.27 2.06 1.12
N THR A 62 10.25 2.90 1.47
CA THR A 62 10.77 3.99 0.62
C THR A 62 11.33 3.49 -0.70
N ASP A 63 12.02 2.34 -0.71
CA ASP A 63 12.59 1.75 -1.94
C ASP A 63 11.51 1.38 -2.95
N HIS A 64 10.42 0.76 -2.49
CA HIS A 64 9.29 0.44 -3.35
C HIS A 64 8.64 1.72 -3.90
N ARG A 65 8.53 2.78 -3.08
CA ARG A 65 7.98 4.06 -3.53
C ARG A 65 8.89 4.72 -4.56
N LEU A 66 10.19 4.76 -4.31
CA LEU A 66 11.19 5.30 -5.23
C LEU A 66 11.16 4.55 -6.58
N LYS A 67 11.03 3.22 -6.55
CA LYS A 67 10.87 2.40 -7.75
C LYS A 67 9.62 2.79 -8.54
N THR A 68 8.48 2.94 -7.85
CA THR A 68 7.20 3.34 -8.47
C THR A 68 7.30 4.73 -9.09
N ALA A 69 7.92 5.68 -8.39
CA ALA A 69 8.16 7.03 -8.90
C ALA A 69 9.04 7.02 -10.15
N ARG A 70 10.16 6.27 -10.14
CA ARG A 70 11.04 6.11 -11.31
C ARG A 70 10.30 5.52 -12.51
N GLN A 71 9.54 4.44 -12.30
CA GLN A 71 8.75 3.82 -13.37
C GLN A 71 7.70 4.79 -13.93
N THR A 72 7.08 5.60 -13.07
CA THR A 72 6.12 6.62 -13.46
C THR A 72 6.77 7.69 -14.34
N ILE A 73 7.97 8.14 -13.98
CA ILE A 73 8.75 9.11 -14.76
C ILE A 73 9.19 8.51 -16.10
N TYR A 74 9.71 7.28 -16.11
CA TYR A 74 10.12 6.61 -17.34
C TYR A 74 8.94 6.40 -18.31
N ALA A 75 7.75 6.11 -17.80
CA ALA A 75 6.53 6.03 -18.62
C ALA A 75 6.18 7.38 -19.27
N LEU A 76 6.47 8.50 -18.59
CA LEU A 76 6.27 9.85 -19.13
C LEU A 76 7.42 10.32 -20.01
N LEU A 77 8.62 9.73 -19.89
CA LEU A 77 9.83 10.19 -20.56
C LEU A 77 9.70 10.15 -22.09
N GLY A 78 9.07 9.11 -22.63
CA GLY A 78 8.86 8.96 -24.08
C GLY A 78 7.86 9.98 -24.64
N PRO A 79 6.57 9.91 -24.27
CA PRO A 79 5.54 10.73 -24.90
C PRO A 79 5.47 12.17 -24.38
N VAL A 80 5.92 12.44 -23.15
CA VAL A 80 5.61 13.70 -22.45
C VAL A 80 6.86 14.54 -22.18
N LEU A 81 7.88 13.96 -21.55
CA LEU A 81 9.04 14.70 -21.02
C LEU A 81 10.25 14.72 -21.96
N HIS A 82 10.10 14.23 -23.20
CA HIS A 82 11.18 14.24 -24.17
C HIS A 82 11.39 15.64 -24.77
N ALA A 83 12.56 16.25 -24.56
CA ALA A 83 12.81 17.65 -24.94
C ALA A 83 12.57 17.99 -26.43
N ARG A 84 12.74 17.04 -27.36
CA ARG A 84 12.62 17.29 -28.82
C ARG A 84 11.28 16.91 -29.47
N LYS A 85 10.46 16.09 -28.81
CA LYS A 85 9.20 15.53 -29.37
C LYS A 85 8.08 15.37 -28.34
N GLY A 86 8.33 15.81 -27.11
CA GLY A 86 7.37 15.73 -26.01
C GLY A 86 6.30 16.81 -26.11
N PHE A 87 5.45 16.86 -25.09
CA PHE A 87 4.40 17.85 -25.00
C PHE A 87 4.95 19.24 -24.70
N SER A 88 4.12 20.25 -24.92
CA SER A 88 4.46 21.61 -24.52
C SER A 88 4.77 21.66 -23.02
N PRO A 89 5.67 22.55 -22.56
CA PRO A 89 6.04 22.65 -21.15
C PRO A 89 4.84 22.81 -20.20
N VAL A 90 3.81 23.52 -20.65
CA VAL A 90 2.56 23.71 -19.89
C VAL A 90 1.83 22.38 -19.65
N VAL A 91 1.73 21.54 -20.68
CA VAL A 91 1.08 20.23 -20.58
C VAL A 91 1.94 19.26 -19.77
N ALA A 92 3.26 19.28 -19.97
CA ALA A 92 4.22 18.48 -19.20
C ALA A 92 4.14 18.80 -17.70
N LEU A 93 4.08 20.09 -17.33
CA LEU A 93 3.90 20.53 -15.95
C LEU A 93 2.56 20.06 -15.37
N LYS A 94 1.48 20.13 -16.17
CA LYS A 94 0.16 19.64 -15.74
C LYS A 94 0.19 18.13 -15.46
N LEU A 95 0.83 17.34 -16.33
CA LEU A 95 0.99 15.90 -16.13
C LEU A 95 1.90 15.57 -14.95
N TRP A 96 2.97 16.33 -14.75
CA TRP A 96 3.81 16.20 -13.56
C TRP A 96 2.99 16.36 -12.27
N ASN A 97 2.20 17.43 -12.18
CA ASN A 97 1.39 17.74 -11.00
C ASN A 97 0.21 16.78 -10.80
N THR A 98 -0.41 16.28 -11.87
CA THR A 98 -1.65 15.48 -11.78
C THR A 98 -1.41 13.97 -11.83
N TYR A 99 -0.26 13.51 -12.35
CA TYR A 99 0.02 12.10 -12.56
C TYR A 99 1.27 11.62 -11.82
N ALA A 100 2.39 12.34 -11.95
CA ALA A 100 3.68 11.92 -11.41
C ALA A 100 3.77 12.13 -9.90
N ILE A 101 3.53 13.36 -9.44
CA ILE A 101 3.59 13.73 -8.02
C ILE A 101 2.64 12.86 -7.16
N PRO A 102 1.35 12.70 -7.50
CA PRO A 102 0.43 11.93 -6.67
C PRO A 102 0.86 10.47 -6.50
N ARG A 103 1.42 9.84 -7.55
CA ARG A 103 1.93 8.45 -7.48
C ARG A 103 3.22 8.34 -6.67
N ALA A 104 4.08 9.34 -6.75
CA ALA A 104 5.32 9.37 -5.99
C ALA A 104 5.07 9.55 -4.48
N LEU A 105 4.08 10.38 -4.12
CA LEU A 105 3.72 10.68 -2.73
C LEU A 105 2.69 9.71 -2.14
N TYR A 106 2.06 8.85 -2.94
CA TYR A 106 1.05 7.93 -2.46
C TYR A 106 1.59 6.97 -1.38
N GLY A 107 0.98 7.02 -0.20
CA GLY A 107 1.34 6.24 0.97
C GLY A 107 2.26 6.98 1.93
N VAL A 108 2.76 8.18 1.60
CA VAL A 108 3.55 9.00 2.54
C VAL A 108 2.69 9.48 3.71
N GLU A 109 1.38 9.61 3.53
CA GLU A 109 0.43 10.01 4.57
C GLU A 109 0.36 9.06 5.78
N ILE A 110 0.84 7.82 5.63
CA ILE A 110 0.89 6.85 6.74
C ILE A 110 2.08 7.11 7.68
N LEU A 111 3.07 7.89 7.23
CA LEU A 111 4.22 8.23 8.03
C LEU A 111 3.79 9.20 9.12
N LYS A 112 4.06 8.81 10.36
CA LYS A 112 3.86 9.69 11.50
C LYS A 112 5.01 10.69 11.51
N VAL A 113 4.73 11.92 11.08
CA VAL A 113 5.69 13.02 11.14
C VAL A 113 6.11 13.24 12.60
N THR A 114 7.41 13.23 12.86
CA THR A 114 7.98 13.55 14.17
C THR A 114 8.52 14.99 14.16
N LYS A 115 8.71 15.59 15.34
CA LYS A 115 9.22 16.97 15.43
C LYS A 115 10.57 17.16 14.73
N GLY A 116 11.44 16.13 14.77
CA GLY A 116 12.74 16.17 14.11
C GLY A 116 12.69 16.12 12.58
N ASP A 117 11.53 15.87 11.97
CA ASP A 117 11.37 15.94 10.51
C ASP A 117 10.99 17.35 10.02
N ILE A 118 10.68 18.28 10.93
CA ILE A 118 10.17 19.63 10.65
C ILE A 118 11.25 20.71 10.86
N GLU A 119 12.27 20.39 11.65
CA GLU A 119 13.43 21.25 11.98
C GLU A 119 14.57 21.09 10.96
#